data_AF-A0A0D9XCV2-F1
#
_entry.id   AF-A0A0D9XCV2-F1
#
_cell.length_a   1.000
_cell.length_b   1.000
_cell.length_c   1.000
_cell.angle_alpha   90.00
_cell.angle_beta   90.00
_cell.angle_gamma   90.00
#
_symmetry.space_group_name_H-M   'P 1'
#
loop_
_entity.id
_entity.type
_entity.pdbx_description
1 polymer ?
#
loop_
_entity_poly.entity_id
_entity_poly.type
_entity_poly.pdbx_seq_one_letter_code
_entity_poly.pdbx_strand_id
1 'polypeptide(L)'
;MAATEQQQVIPPPGLAPGPPRPLALCSGQANSALEPQGAITSRKPTHFMAVPPNHKVAADNQVGGLRPDLTVRSFPTGVRNCYSLPTVAGTKYLVRVIAFYGNYDGKNSSSALQYDLYLGVNYWITVTAVIGSEVYEAIFVAWASWAPVCLINTGGGTPFISTVELRPLADGIYQEVMANQSMSKFDRRGSEPLAKTVAVAPRRPSA
;
A
#
# COMPACT_ATOMS: atom_id res chain seq x y z
N MET A 1 -18.70 25.85 27.47
CA MET A 1 -18.30 25.75 26.05
C MET A 1 -16.82 26.02 25.99
N ALA A 2 -16.01 24.97 25.88
CA ALA A 2 -14.57 25.07 25.67
C ALA A 2 -14.26 24.19 24.46
N ALA A 3 -13.81 24.81 23.37
CA ALA A 3 -13.30 24.10 22.21
C ALA A 3 -11.90 23.60 22.57
N THR A 4 -11.72 22.29 22.61
CA THR A 4 -10.39 21.70 22.75
C THR A 4 -9.70 21.76 21.38
N GLU A 5 -8.76 22.68 21.27
CA GLU A 5 -7.84 22.85 20.14
C GLU A 5 -6.98 21.58 19.98
N GLN A 6 -7.13 20.88 18.86
CA GLN A 6 -6.19 19.84 18.44
C GLN A 6 -4.92 20.56 17.94
N GLN A 7 -3.86 20.52 18.74
CA GLN A 7 -2.58 21.14 18.38
C GLN A 7 -1.96 20.41 17.19
N GLN A 8 -2.25 20.89 15.98
CA GLN A 8 -1.50 20.54 14.78
C GLN A 8 -0.11 21.17 14.94
N VAL A 9 0.96 20.39 14.82
CA VAL A 9 2.33 20.93 14.77
C VAL A 9 2.46 21.71 13.45
N ILE A 10 2.09 22.99 13.47
CA ILE A 10 2.29 23.90 12.35
C ILE A 10 3.81 24.17 12.29
N PRO A 11 4.51 23.82 11.20
CA PRO A 11 5.91 24.18 11.05
C PRO A 11 6.04 25.71 11.11
N PRO A 12 7.15 26.23 11.66
CA PRO A 12 7.35 27.67 11.78
C PRO A 12 7.16 28.34 10.41
N PRO A 13 6.43 29.47 10.34
CA PRO A 13 6.18 30.18 9.09
C PRO A 13 7.52 30.57 8.46
N GLY A 14 7.76 30.10 7.24
CA GLY A 14 8.98 30.39 6.47
C GLY A 14 9.84 29.18 6.11
N LEU A 15 9.56 27.99 6.65
CA LEU A 15 10.21 26.77 6.17
C LEU A 15 9.35 26.13 5.06
N ALA A 16 9.84 26.17 3.82
CA ALA A 16 9.22 25.39 2.74
C ALA A 16 9.14 23.92 3.20
N PRO A 17 7.98 23.24 3.04
CA PRO A 17 7.89 21.83 3.36
C PRO A 17 9.00 21.10 2.59
N GLY A 18 9.86 20.39 3.32
CA GLY A 18 10.90 19.58 2.71
C GLY A 18 10.29 18.57 1.72
N PRO A 19 11.09 18.05 0.78
CA PRO A 19 10.56 17.11 -0.22
C PRO A 19 9.87 15.94 0.48
N PRO A 20 8.67 15.53 0.01
CA PRO A 20 7.96 14.41 0.59
C PRO A 20 8.86 13.16 0.56
N ARG A 21 8.79 12.36 1.62
CA ARG A 21 9.62 11.15 1.77
C ARG A 21 8.79 9.90 1.50
N PRO A 22 9.41 8.81 1.00
CA PRO A 22 8.75 7.52 0.95
C PRO A 22 8.30 7.08 2.35
N LEU A 23 7.11 6.51 2.43
CA LEU A 23 6.53 5.91 3.62
C LEU A 23 6.24 4.43 3.34
N ALA A 24 6.56 3.54 4.26
CA ALA A 24 6.15 2.15 4.23
C ALA A 24 5.49 1.80 5.58
N LEU A 25 4.29 1.24 5.52
CA LEU A 25 3.51 0.76 6.65
C LEU A 25 3.45 -0.77 6.55
N CYS A 26 4.28 -1.45 7.33
CA CYS A 26 4.26 -2.91 7.41
C CYS A 26 3.37 -3.34 8.57
N SER A 27 2.55 -4.36 8.38
CA SER A 27 1.58 -4.81 9.39
C SER A 27 2.21 -5.20 10.73
N GLY A 28 3.48 -5.60 10.73
CA GLY A 28 4.25 -5.88 11.96
C GLY A 28 4.86 -4.68 12.69
N GLN A 29 4.70 -3.45 12.21
CA GLN A 29 5.24 -2.24 12.86
C GLN A 29 4.16 -1.50 13.67
N ALA A 30 4.54 -0.95 14.83
CA ALA A 30 3.64 -0.35 15.82
C ALA A 30 2.91 0.94 15.37
N ASN A 31 3.18 1.45 14.16
CA ASN A 31 2.83 2.82 13.75
C ASN A 31 1.79 2.90 12.62
N SER A 32 1.03 1.83 12.35
CA SER A 32 -0.01 1.84 11.33
C SER A 32 -1.30 2.50 11.84
N ALA A 33 -1.41 3.82 11.75
CA ALA A 33 -2.64 4.53 12.09
C ALA A 33 -3.77 4.14 11.11
N LEU A 34 -4.83 3.50 11.63
CA LEU A 34 -6.11 3.31 10.96
C LEU A 34 -7.09 4.32 11.56
N GLU A 35 -7.71 5.13 10.71
CA GLU A 35 -8.78 6.04 11.12
C GLU A 35 -10.12 5.29 11.11
N PRO A 36 -10.91 5.34 12.20
CA PRO A 36 -12.23 4.71 12.22
C PRO A 36 -13.20 5.47 11.31
N GLN A 37 -13.68 4.85 10.23
CA GLN A 37 -14.78 5.39 9.44
C GLN A 37 -16.12 4.95 10.06
N GLY A 38 -16.62 5.76 10.99
CA GLY A 38 -17.98 5.68 11.52
C GLY A 38 -18.78 6.90 11.09
N ALA A 39 -19.92 6.67 10.44
CA ALA A 39 -20.82 7.69 9.93
C ALA A 39 -21.20 8.75 10.99
N ILE A 40 -21.32 9.99 10.52
CA ILE A 40 -22.01 11.11 11.18
C ILE A 40 -23.42 10.70 11.62
N THR A 41 -23.57 10.21 12.84
CA THR A 41 -24.83 10.30 13.59
C THR A 41 -24.48 10.35 15.07
N SER A 42 -24.93 11.42 15.73
CA SER A 42 -24.85 11.62 17.17
C SER A 42 -25.51 10.46 17.92
N ARG A 43 -24.73 9.44 18.29
CA ARG A 43 -24.97 8.52 19.41
C ARG A 43 -23.62 8.18 20.02
N LYS A 44 -23.57 8.20 21.35
CA LYS A 44 -22.39 8.06 22.22
C LYS A 44 -21.36 7.03 21.70
N PRO A 45 -20.05 7.33 21.74
CA PRO A 45 -19.02 6.41 21.30
C PRO A 45 -18.80 5.33 22.37
N THR A 46 -19.52 4.21 22.28
CA THR A 46 -19.22 2.98 23.04
C THR A 46 -19.00 1.82 22.08
N HIS A 47 -18.08 2.01 21.13
CA HIS A 47 -17.33 0.91 20.53
C HIS A 47 -16.06 1.49 19.92
N PHE A 48 -14.95 1.45 20.66
CA PHE A 48 -13.65 1.59 20.02
C PHE A 48 -13.54 0.42 19.04
N MET A 49 -13.34 0.69 17.74
CA MET A 49 -12.99 -0.38 16.80
C MET A 49 -11.69 -0.99 17.33
N ALA A 50 -11.74 -2.26 17.73
CA ALA A 50 -10.55 -2.98 18.18
C ALA A 50 -9.50 -2.90 17.07
N VAL A 51 -8.24 -2.64 17.44
CA VAL A 51 -7.13 -2.63 16.48
C VAL A 51 -7.13 -3.98 15.75
N PRO A 52 -7.21 -4.00 14.41
CA PRO A 52 -7.31 -5.25 13.67
C PRO A 52 -6.09 -6.14 13.93
N PRO A 53 -6.27 -7.46 14.12
CA PRO A 53 -5.21 -8.35 14.56
C PRO A 53 -4.13 -8.55 13.49
N ASN A 54 -2.90 -8.74 13.96
CA ASN A 54 -1.78 -9.16 13.15
C ASN A 54 -1.60 -10.67 13.21
N HIS A 55 -1.26 -11.28 12.08
CA HIS A 55 -1.03 -12.70 11.93
C HIS A 55 0.33 -12.94 11.27
N LYS A 56 0.93 -14.09 11.58
CA LYS A 56 2.10 -14.57 10.86
C LYS A 56 1.66 -15.50 9.74
N VAL A 57 2.32 -15.38 8.60
CA VAL A 57 2.23 -16.35 7.51
C VAL A 57 2.65 -17.73 8.02
N ALA A 58 1.92 -18.76 7.59
CA ALA A 58 2.18 -20.15 7.96
C ALA A 58 3.59 -20.57 7.52
N ALA A 59 4.30 -21.32 8.37
CA ALA A 59 5.74 -21.58 8.22
C ALA A 59 6.10 -22.27 6.89
N ASP A 60 5.24 -23.16 6.42
CA ASP A 60 5.34 -23.87 5.14
C ASP A 60 5.13 -22.95 3.92
N ASN A 61 4.52 -21.78 4.11
CA ASN A 61 4.16 -20.83 3.08
C ASN A 61 5.00 -19.54 3.09
N GLN A 62 6.13 -19.51 3.79
CA GLN A 62 7.02 -18.34 3.85
C GLN A 62 7.99 -18.23 2.66
N VAL A 63 8.03 -19.23 1.78
CA VAL A 63 8.94 -19.27 0.63
C VAL A 63 8.62 -18.12 -0.33
N GLY A 64 9.66 -17.35 -0.71
CA GLY A 64 9.52 -16.20 -1.60
C GLY A 64 8.98 -14.92 -0.95
N GLY A 65 8.59 -14.96 0.33
CA GLY A 65 8.18 -13.77 1.08
C GLY A 65 9.36 -12.95 1.58
N LEU A 66 9.29 -11.63 1.44
CA LEU A 66 10.21 -10.74 2.15
C LEU A 66 9.79 -10.64 3.62
N ARG A 67 10.76 -10.52 4.54
CA ARG A 67 10.50 -10.38 5.98
C ARG A 67 9.36 -9.40 6.36
N PRO A 68 9.24 -8.19 5.78
CA PRO A 68 8.11 -7.29 6.09
C PRO A 68 6.75 -7.86 5.69
N ASP A 69 6.69 -8.73 4.69
CA ASP A 69 5.44 -9.23 4.11
C ASP A 69 4.91 -10.49 4.82
N LEU A 70 5.76 -11.15 5.62
CA LEU A 70 5.41 -12.36 6.39
C LEU A 70 4.53 -12.09 7.62
N THR A 71 4.24 -10.82 7.89
CA THR A 71 3.25 -10.39 8.88
C THR A 71 2.11 -9.69 8.15
N VAL A 72 0.88 -10.13 8.41
CA VAL A 72 -0.31 -9.59 7.77
C VAL A 72 -1.28 -9.03 8.80
N ARG A 73 -1.95 -7.94 8.46
CA ARG A 73 -3.07 -7.43 9.22
C ARG A 73 -4.37 -7.85 8.55
N SER A 74 -5.27 -8.45 9.30
CA SER A 74 -6.57 -8.91 8.79
C SER A 74 -7.70 -7.98 9.25
N PHE A 75 -8.75 -7.88 8.44
CA PHE A 75 -9.92 -7.03 8.69
C PHE A 75 -11.21 -7.87 8.71
N PRO A 76 -11.46 -8.64 9.78
CA PRO A 76 -12.59 -9.57 9.85
C PRO A 76 -13.95 -8.89 9.97
N THR A 77 -13.97 -7.59 10.30
CA THR A 77 -15.18 -6.80 10.48
C THR A 77 -15.10 -5.51 9.68
N GLY A 78 -16.26 -4.91 9.42
CA GLY A 78 -16.37 -3.70 8.61
C GLY A 78 -16.41 -4.00 7.11
N VAL A 79 -17.27 -3.28 6.40
CA VAL A 79 -17.38 -3.38 4.95
C VAL A 79 -16.22 -2.64 4.26
N ARG A 80 -15.70 -1.60 4.89
CA ARG A 80 -14.67 -0.71 4.34
C ARG A 80 -13.65 -0.36 5.41
N ASN A 81 -12.40 -0.74 5.17
CA ASN A 81 -11.28 -0.51 6.08
C ASN A 81 -10.19 0.28 5.34
N CYS A 82 -9.74 1.43 5.85
CA CYS A 82 -8.88 2.34 5.10
C CYS A 82 -7.63 2.75 5.86
N TYR A 83 -6.51 2.82 5.15
CA TYR A 83 -5.29 3.50 5.58
C TYR A 83 -5.33 4.95 5.12
N SER A 84 -5.05 5.90 6.01
CA SER A 84 -4.89 7.31 5.65
C SER A 84 -3.42 7.60 5.39
N LEU A 85 -3.04 7.75 4.11
CA LEU A 85 -1.65 7.99 3.72
C LEU A 85 -1.40 9.49 3.61
N PRO A 86 -0.37 10.05 4.29
CA PRO A 86 -0.08 11.48 4.24
C PRO A 86 0.46 11.86 2.86
N THR A 87 -0.13 12.89 2.25
CA THR A 87 0.24 13.37 0.92
C THR A 87 0.38 14.89 0.90
N VAL A 88 0.96 15.41 -0.19
CA VAL A 88 0.97 16.84 -0.51
C VAL A 88 0.11 17.01 -1.75
N ALA A 89 -0.93 17.84 -1.66
CA ALA A 89 -1.85 18.07 -2.77
C ALA A 89 -1.10 18.56 -4.03
N GLY A 90 -1.46 18.04 -5.19
CA GLY A 90 -0.80 18.30 -6.46
C GLY A 90 0.47 17.47 -6.72
N THR A 91 1.05 16.83 -5.70
CA THR A 91 2.21 15.94 -5.89
C THR A 91 1.79 14.56 -6.41
N LYS A 92 2.60 13.99 -7.30
CA LYS A 92 2.38 12.66 -7.85
C LYS A 92 2.99 11.58 -6.95
N TYR A 93 2.24 10.52 -6.70
CA TYR A 93 2.67 9.40 -5.86
C TYR A 93 2.47 8.07 -6.57
N LEU A 94 3.39 7.14 -6.32
CA LEU A 94 3.19 5.71 -6.48
C LEU A 94 2.71 5.16 -5.13
N VAL A 95 1.53 4.55 -5.13
CA VAL A 95 1.09 3.70 -4.03
C VAL A 95 1.30 2.24 -4.41
N ARG A 96 1.85 1.47 -3.47
CA ARG A 96 2.05 0.03 -3.60
C ARG A 96 1.37 -0.69 -2.44
N VAL A 97 0.59 -1.70 -2.76
CA VAL A 97 0.02 -2.63 -1.80
C VAL A 97 0.62 -4.01 -2.03
N ILE A 98 1.13 -4.62 -0.97
CA ILE A 98 1.59 -6.01 -0.97
C ILE A 98 0.60 -6.83 -0.17
N ALA A 99 0.03 -7.85 -0.81
CA ALA A 99 -0.87 -8.81 -0.20
C ALA A 99 -0.23 -10.20 -0.26
N PHE A 100 0.27 -10.67 0.88
CA PHE A 100 0.82 -12.01 1.04
C PHE A 100 -0.13 -12.86 1.88
N TYR A 101 -0.95 -13.72 1.26
CA TYR A 101 -1.91 -14.53 2.02
C TYR A 101 -1.20 -15.52 2.93
N GLY A 102 -0.34 -16.37 2.35
CA GLY A 102 0.51 -17.28 3.10
C GLY A 102 -0.22 -18.18 4.12
N ASN A 103 -1.49 -18.48 3.87
CA ASN A 103 -2.35 -19.23 4.79
C ASN A 103 -2.34 -18.71 6.24
N TYR A 104 -2.31 -17.38 6.43
CA TYR A 104 -2.20 -16.76 7.75
C TYR A 104 -3.35 -17.14 8.72
N ASP A 105 -4.50 -17.57 8.18
CA ASP A 105 -5.70 -17.95 8.92
C ASP A 105 -5.90 -19.47 9.05
N GLY A 106 -4.99 -20.28 8.49
CA GLY A 106 -5.02 -21.73 8.56
C GLY A 106 -6.14 -22.40 7.75
N LYS A 107 -6.88 -21.66 6.91
CA LYS A 107 -8.02 -22.19 6.15
C LYS A 107 -7.66 -22.82 4.82
N ASN A 108 -6.46 -22.56 4.30
CA ASN A 108 -6.00 -22.98 2.97
C ASN A 108 -6.98 -22.61 1.85
N SER A 109 -7.70 -21.49 2.00
CA SER A 109 -8.81 -21.11 1.12
C SER A 109 -8.46 -19.93 0.20
N SER A 110 -7.22 -19.88 -0.28
CA SER A 110 -6.75 -18.77 -1.14
C SER A 110 -7.64 -18.59 -2.38
N SER A 111 -8.12 -19.69 -2.98
CA SER A 111 -8.95 -19.68 -4.19
C SER A 111 -10.31 -18.97 -4.04
N ALA A 112 -10.83 -18.81 -2.83
CA ALA A 112 -12.10 -18.12 -2.57
C ALA A 112 -11.90 -16.68 -2.08
N LEU A 113 -10.74 -16.36 -1.52
CA LEU A 113 -10.50 -15.09 -0.84
C LEU A 113 -10.32 -13.95 -1.84
N GLN A 114 -11.33 -13.09 -1.91
CA GLN A 114 -11.37 -11.90 -2.74
C GLN A 114 -11.87 -10.68 -1.97
N TYR A 115 -11.30 -9.52 -2.26
CA TYR A 115 -11.75 -8.21 -1.78
C TYR A 115 -11.27 -7.11 -2.73
N ASP A 116 -11.85 -5.92 -2.69
CA ASP A 116 -11.45 -4.83 -3.58
C ASP A 116 -10.54 -3.81 -2.89
N LEU A 117 -9.58 -3.28 -3.64
CA LEU A 117 -8.84 -2.09 -3.30
C LEU A 117 -9.46 -0.87 -3.95
N TYR A 118 -9.57 0.20 -3.17
CA TYR A 118 -10.01 1.52 -3.59
C TYR A 118 -8.97 2.56 -3.23
N LEU A 119 -8.74 3.51 -4.13
CA LEU A 119 -7.96 4.69 -3.88
C LEU A 119 -8.91 5.90 -3.83
N GLY A 120 -9.10 6.48 -2.66
CA GLY A 120 -10.22 7.41 -2.48
C GLY A 120 -11.55 6.68 -2.61
N VAL A 121 -12.44 7.25 -3.42
CA VAL A 121 -13.73 6.64 -3.78
C VAL A 121 -13.65 5.78 -5.04
N ASN A 122 -12.50 5.76 -5.71
CA ASN A 122 -12.34 5.10 -7.00
C ASN A 122 -11.92 3.64 -6.81
N TYR A 123 -12.60 2.74 -7.51
CA TYR A 123 -12.16 1.35 -7.63
C TYR A 123 -10.78 1.31 -8.26
N TRP A 124 -9.87 0.58 -7.62
CA TRP A 124 -8.50 0.42 -8.10
C TRP A 124 -8.33 -0.97 -8.71
N ILE A 125 -8.50 -2.03 -7.92
CA ILE A 125 -8.33 -3.42 -8.38
C ILE A 125 -8.93 -4.41 -7.39
N THR A 126 -9.41 -5.55 -7.87
CA THR A 126 -9.79 -6.69 -7.05
C THR A 126 -8.56 -7.53 -6.69
N VAL A 127 -8.35 -7.74 -5.39
CA VAL A 127 -7.32 -8.64 -4.87
C VAL A 127 -7.86 -10.04 -4.80
N THR A 128 -7.16 -10.98 -5.42
CA THR A 128 -7.41 -12.42 -5.29
C THR A 128 -6.23 -13.04 -4.55
N ALA A 129 -6.50 -13.76 -3.46
CA ALA A 129 -5.42 -14.43 -2.75
C ALA A 129 -4.84 -15.54 -3.61
N VAL A 130 -3.53 -15.49 -3.83
CA VAL A 130 -2.76 -16.61 -4.35
C VAL A 130 -1.77 -17.08 -3.30
N ILE A 131 -1.21 -18.27 -3.51
CA ILE A 131 -0.08 -18.72 -2.70
C ILE A 131 1.14 -17.94 -3.17
N GLY A 132 1.50 -16.89 -2.43
CA GLY A 132 2.62 -16.00 -2.75
C GLY A 132 2.35 -14.55 -2.42
N SER A 133 3.25 -13.67 -2.89
CA SER A 133 3.16 -12.22 -2.74
C SER A 133 2.56 -11.60 -4.00
N GLU A 134 1.43 -10.91 -3.88
CA GLU A 134 0.88 -10.08 -4.94
C GLU A 134 1.18 -8.61 -4.69
N VAL A 135 1.61 -7.91 -5.74
CA VAL A 135 2.02 -6.51 -5.68
C VAL A 135 1.15 -5.67 -6.59
N TYR A 136 0.30 -4.85 -5.99
CA TYR A 136 -0.58 -3.92 -6.66
C TYR A 136 0.03 -2.52 -6.63
N GLU A 137 0.16 -1.88 -7.79
CA GLU A 137 0.74 -0.55 -7.91
C GLU A 137 -0.22 0.40 -8.64
N ALA A 138 -0.39 1.62 -8.12
CA ALA A 138 -1.12 2.69 -8.76
C ALA A 138 -0.36 4.01 -8.66
N ILE A 139 -0.50 4.83 -9.69
CA ILE A 139 0.02 6.19 -9.71
C ILE A 139 -1.16 7.15 -9.71
N PHE A 140 -1.09 8.17 -8.86
CA PHE A 140 -2.11 9.20 -8.76
C PHE A 140 -1.47 10.55 -8.44
N VAL A 141 -2.20 11.62 -8.74
CA VAL A 141 -1.90 12.96 -8.26
C VAL A 141 -2.75 13.19 -7.00
N ALA A 142 -2.11 13.55 -5.90
CA ALA A 142 -2.80 13.71 -4.63
C ALA A 142 -3.78 14.90 -4.68
N TRP A 143 -5.02 14.67 -4.27
CA TRP A 143 -6.08 15.69 -4.25
C TRP A 143 -6.16 16.46 -2.92
N ALA A 144 -5.51 15.97 -1.88
CA ALA A 144 -5.54 16.54 -0.53
C ALA A 144 -4.23 16.26 0.23
N SER A 145 -4.19 16.69 1.50
CA SER A 145 -3.09 16.38 2.43
C SER A 145 -3.04 14.91 2.89
N TRP A 146 -4.02 14.10 2.46
CA TRP A 146 -4.04 12.66 2.68
C TRP A 146 -4.79 11.95 1.53
N ALA A 147 -4.47 10.68 1.32
CA ALA A 147 -5.15 9.81 0.37
C ALA A 147 -5.49 8.46 1.05
N PRO A 148 -6.77 8.02 1.06
CA PRO A 148 -7.13 6.76 1.63
C PRO A 148 -6.91 5.61 0.64
N VAL A 149 -6.28 4.54 1.12
CA VAL A 149 -6.29 3.22 0.47
C VAL A 149 -7.22 2.33 1.26
N CYS A 150 -8.30 1.88 0.64
CA CYS A 150 -9.36 1.14 1.31
C CYS A 150 -9.46 -0.29 0.80
N LEU A 151 -9.61 -1.22 1.73
CA LEU A 151 -9.97 -2.61 1.50
C LEU A 151 -11.49 -2.74 1.69
N ILE A 152 -12.19 -3.15 0.65
CA ILE A 152 -13.65 -3.36 0.65
C ILE A 152 -13.93 -4.85 0.70
N ASN A 153 -14.65 -5.27 1.74
CA ASN A 153 -15.09 -6.65 1.87
C ASN A 153 -16.25 -6.91 0.90
N THR A 154 -16.02 -7.78 -0.08
CA THR A 154 -17.01 -8.20 -1.08
C THR A 154 -17.74 -9.50 -0.70
N GLY A 155 -17.47 -10.05 0.49
CA GLY A 155 -18.02 -11.32 0.96
C GLY A 155 -17.19 -12.55 0.54
N GLY A 156 -16.11 -12.37 -0.23
CA GLY A 156 -15.21 -13.45 -0.64
C GLY A 156 -14.29 -13.98 0.46
N GLY A 157 -14.19 -13.29 1.60
CA GLY A 157 -13.35 -13.70 2.72
C GLY A 157 -12.97 -12.53 3.61
N THR A 158 -11.95 -12.70 4.45
CA THR A 158 -11.43 -11.63 5.31
C THR A 158 -10.38 -10.83 4.54
N PRO A 159 -10.61 -9.52 4.24
CA PRO A 159 -9.58 -8.68 3.66
C PRO A 159 -8.34 -8.63 4.53
N PHE A 160 -7.16 -8.61 3.90
CA PHE A 160 -5.88 -8.62 4.60
C PHE A 160 -4.85 -7.83 3.81
N ILE A 161 -3.83 -7.32 4.49
CA ILE A 161 -2.73 -6.62 3.84
C ILE A 161 -1.42 -6.90 4.57
N SER A 162 -0.32 -6.95 3.84
CA SER A 162 1.01 -7.11 4.45
C SER A 162 1.68 -5.75 4.58
N THR A 163 1.82 -5.04 3.47
CA THR A 163 2.56 -3.77 3.38
C THR A 163 1.81 -2.76 2.53
N VAL A 164 1.80 -1.49 2.95
CA VAL A 164 1.39 -0.32 2.14
C VAL A 164 2.57 0.62 2.02
N GLU A 165 3.03 0.89 0.80
CA GLU A 165 4.07 1.86 0.52
C GLU A 165 3.49 3.06 -0.23
N LEU A 166 3.88 4.26 0.18
CA LEU A 166 3.60 5.51 -0.52
C LEU A 166 4.94 6.14 -0.89
N ARG A 167 5.18 6.34 -2.19
CA ARG A 167 6.41 6.94 -2.68
C ARG A 167 6.10 8.17 -3.53
N PRO A 168 6.61 9.36 -3.17
CA PRO A 168 6.53 10.52 -4.05
C PRO A 168 7.35 10.28 -5.31
N LEU A 169 6.81 10.71 -6.44
CA LEU A 169 7.47 10.64 -7.74
C LEU A 169 8.02 12.02 -8.10
N ALA A 170 9.15 12.02 -8.81
CA ALA A 170 9.70 13.25 -9.34
C ALA A 170 8.78 13.82 -10.44
N ASP A 171 8.76 15.15 -10.53
CA ASP A 171 8.17 15.85 -11.67
C ASP A 171 8.82 15.35 -12.97
N GLY A 172 8.08 15.36 -14.08
CA GLY A 172 8.61 14.82 -15.34
C GLY A 172 8.18 13.39 -15.63
N ILE A 173 7.95 12.56 -14.61
CA ILE A 173 7.68 11.12 -14.78
C ILE A 173 6.16 10.88 -14.78
N TYR A 174 5.67 10.04 -15.70
CA TYR A 174 4.23 9.73 -15.87
C TYR A 174 3.37 11.00 -16.04
N GLN A 175 3.71 11.81 -17.04
CA GLN A 175 3.04 13.10 -17.30
C GLN A 175 1.56 12.95 -17.70
N GLU A 176 1.19 11.76 -18.15
CA GLU A 176 -0.14 11.41 -18.60
C GLU A 176 -1.15 11.30 -17.45
N VAL A 177 -0.67 11.19 -16.19
CA VAL A 177 -1.54 11.09 -15.00
C VAL A 177 -2.02 12.46 -14.55
N MET A 178 -3.33 12.68 -14.59
CA MET A 178 -4.00 13.92 -14.18
C MET A 178 -4.62 13.82 -12.77
N ALA A 179 -4.99 14.97 -12.19
CA ALA A 179 -5.53 15.12 -10.82
C ALA A 179 -6.79 14.30 -10.49
N ASN A 180 -7.52 13.82 -11.50
CA ASN A 180 -8.76 13.06 -11.37
C ASN A 180 -8.64 11.62 -11.90
N GLN A 181 -7.44 11.17 -12.21
CA GLN A 181 -7.18 9.84 -12.76
C GLN A 181 -6.10 9.13 -11.97
N SER A 182 -6.19 7.80 -11.95
CA SER A 182 -5.12 6.93 -11.47
C SER A 182 -4.77 5.91 -12.53
N MET A 183 -3.48 5.59 -12.65
CA MET A 183 -3.02 4.51 -13.52
C MET A 183 -2.58 3.32 -12.68
N SER A 184 -3.27 2.20 -12.85
CA SER A 184 -2.86 0.91 -12.28
C SER A 184 -1.74 0.29 -13.10
N LYS A 185 -0.76 -0.33 -12.44
CA LYS A 185 0.24 -1.13 -13.13
C LYS A 185 -0.44 -2.34 -13.76
N PHE A 186 -0.21 -2.50 -15.06
CA PHE A 186 -0.57 -3.73 -15.78
C PHE A 186 0.61 -4.71 -15.82
N ASP A 187 1.78 -4.25 -16.28
CA ASP A 187 2.98 -5.08 -16.41
C ASP A 187 4.24 -4.21 -16.25
N ARG A 188 5.36 -4.81 -15.80
CA ARG A 188 6.68 -4.18 -15.77
C ARG A 188 7.68 -5.09 -16.44
N ARG A 189 8.06 -4.73 -17.66
CA ARG A 189 9.09 -5.43 -18.43
C ARG A 189 10.41 -4.70 -18.32
N GLY A 190 11.44 -5.41 -17.87
CA GLY A 190 12.82 -4.96 -18.03
C GLY A 190 13.22 -5.19 -19.48
N SER A 191 13.72 -4.15 -20.15
CA SER A 191 14.52 -4.36 -21.36
C SER A 191 15.91 -4.79 -20.90
N GLU A 192 16.22 -6.09 -20.98
CA GLU A 192 17.60 -6.55 -20.85
C GLU A 192 18.45 -5.87 -21.94
N PRO A 193 19.62 -5.28 -21.62
CA PRO A 193 20.57 -4.92 -22.65
C PRO A 193 21.03 -6.21 -23.34
N LEU A 194 21.00 -6.24 -24.68
CA LEU A 194 21.57 -7.32 -25.48
C LEU A 194 22.96 -7.66 -24.91
N ALA A 195 23.19 -8.93 -24.56
CA ALA A 195 24.43 -9.39 -23.95
C ALA A 195 25.64 -8.76 -24.66
N LYS A 196 26.48 -8.04 -23.92
CA LYS A 196 27.76 -7.55 -24.46
C LYS A 196 28.52 -8.76 -24.98
N THR A 197 28.63 -8.90 -26.30
CA THR A 197 29.61 -9.79 -26.91
C THR A 197 30.96 -9.38 -26.36
N VAL A 198 31.52 -10.18 -25.46
CA VAL A 198 32.90 -10.03 -25.03
C VAL A 198 33.75 -10.36 -26.26
N ALA A 199 34.22 -9.33 -26.96
CA ALA A 199 35.27 -9.50 -27.96
C ALA A 199 36.53 -9.93 -27.22
N VAL A 200 36.80 -11.23 -27.20
CA VAL A 200 38.07 -11.77 -26.72
C VAL A 200 39.13 -11.36 -27.75
N ALA A 201 39.94 -10.36 -27.42
CA ALA A 201 41.11 -10.03 -28.23
C ALA A 201 42.08 -11.24 -28.26
N PRO A 202 42.61 -11.63 -29.42
CA PRO A 202 43.58 -12.71 -29.50
C PRO A 202 44.84 -12.35 -28.71
N ARG A 203 45.30 -13.28 -27.85
CA ARG A 203 46.55 -13.11 -27.10
C ARG A 203 47.71 -13.05 -28.09
N ARG A 204 48.53 -12.00 -28.00
CA ARG A 204 49.84 -11.93 -28.69
C ARG A 204 50.69 -13.11 -28.23
N PRO A 205 51.32 -13.88 -29.13
CA PRO A 205 52.34 -14.83 -28.74
C PRO A 205 53.53 -14.08 -28.13
N SER A 206 54.00 -14.53 -26.97
CA SER A 206 55.27 -14.08 -26.39
C SER A 206 56.42 -14.59 -27.26
N ALA A 207 57.37 -13.71 -27.59
CA ALA A 207 58.62 -14.06 -28.26
C ALA A 207 59.53 -14.88 -27.35
#